data_AF-A0A5J4VCL4-F1
#
_entry.id   AF-A0A5J4VCL4-F1
#
_cell.length_a   1.000
_cell.length_b   1.000
_cell.length_c   1.000
_cell.angle_alpha   90.00
_cell.angle_beta   90.00
_cell.angle_gamma   90.00
#
_symmetry.space_group_name_H-M   'P 1'
#
loop_
_entity.id
_entity.type
_entity.pdbx_description
1 polymer ?
#
loop_
_entity_poly.entity_id
_entity_poly.type
_entity_poly.pdbx_seq_one_letter_code
_entity_poly.pdbx_strand_id
1 'polypeptide(L)'
;ENSGEGTKNERQRSKTSSSQCGRLPSGPVADVGRDLLLRYMQIRDFSEDGVDSLLKGQRFNKVKRDFYSLALLQDWLDIERITIEEMMKRDAEVILTEVIAFHTRQNNSVASAKSHKACLTTMLSLIYKENLTSSTTSKLINKALANATIPHRRYQNI
;
A
#
# COMPACT_ATOMS: atom_id res chain seq x y z
N GLU A 1 27.26 -9.21 -58.04
CA GLU A 1 27.80 -8.18 -57.12
C GLU A 1 27.03 -6.88 -57.40
N ASN A 2 26.41 -6.12 -56.50
CA ASN A 2 26.39 -5.96 -55.04
C ASN A 2 24.99 -5.37 -54.73
N SER A 3 24.09 -6.08 -54.03
CA SER A 3 23.71 -5.84 -52.62
C SER A 3 23.49 -4.37 -52.22
N GLY A 4 22.32 -4.03 -51.66
CA GLY A 4 22.19 -2.76 -50.92
C GLY A 4 20.80 -2.15 -50.79
N GLU A 5 19.97 -2.76 -49.94
CA GLU A 5 18.76 -2.25 -49.31
C GLU A 5 18.87 -0.81 -48.76
N GLY A 6 17.77 -0.06 -48.82
CA GLY A 6 17.70 1.29 -48.27
C GLY A 6 16.31 1.91 -48.37
N THR A 7 15.25 1.16 -48.04
CA THR A 7 13.92 1.74 -47.81
C THR A 7 14.04 2.74 -46.67
N LYS A 8 13.98 4.04 -46.99
CA LYS A 8 13.83 5.13 -46.04
C LYS A 8 12.43 5.02 -45.42
N ASN A 9 12.36 4.10 -44.48
CA ASN A 9 11.46 4.04 -43.35
C ASN A 9 11.02 5.44 -42.93
N GLU A 10 9.79 5.70 -43.33
CA GLU A 10 8.83 6.61 -42.75
C GLU A 10 9.22 7.04 -41.35
N ARG A 11 9.61 8.32 -41.23
CA ARG A 11 9.87 9.00 -39.97
C ARG A 11 8.53 9.25 -39.26
N GLN A 12 7.74 8.20 -39.08
CA GLN A 12 6.59 8.19 -38.20
C GLN A 12 7.11 8.11 -36.77
N ARG A 13 7.17 9.30 -36.19
CA ARG A 13 7.25 9.59 -34.77
C ARG A 13 6.03 8.98 -34.07
N SER A 14 5.97 7.66 -33.97
CA SER A 14 4.89 6.93 -33.31
C SER A 14 5.42 6.29 -32.02
N LYS A 15 5.82 7.11 -31.05
CA LYS A 15 6.12 6.66 -29.68
C LYS A 15 5.70 7.69 -28.64
N THR A 16 4.43 8.08 -28.64
CA THR A 16 3.75 8.59 -27.45
C THR A 16 2.24 8.54 -27.66
N SER A 17 1.62 7.37 -27.47
CA SER A 17 0.21 7.29 -27.06
C SER A 17 -0.12 5.90 -26.54
N SER A 18 0.21 5.64 -25.28
CA SER A 18 -0.76 4.91 -24.46
C SER A 18 -1.11 5.81 -23.29
N SER A 19 -1.90 6.84 -23.57
CA SER A 19 -2.75 7.40 -22.54
C SER A 19 -3.73 6.29 -22.13
N GLN A 20 -3.29 5.38 -21.27
CA GLN A 20 -4.15 4.58 -20.38
C GLN A 20 -4.79 5.50 -19.33
N CYS A 21 -5.15 6.72 -19.74
CA CYS A 21 -5.78 7.73 -18.93
C CYS A 21 -7.27 7.37 -18.90
N GLY A 22 -7.64 6.46 -18.00
CA GLY A 22 -9.03 6.12 -17.73
C GLY A 22 -9.27 4.68 -17.29
N ARG A 23 -8.45 3.71 -17.73
CA ARG A 23 -8.67 2.30 -17.38
C ARG A 23 -7.82 1.91 -16.17
N LEU A 24 -8.45 1.33 -15.16
CA LEU A 24 -7.74 0.75 -14.01
C LEU A 24 -6.81 -0.40 -14.48
N PRO A 25 -5.68 -0.61 -13.80
CA PRO A 25 -4.88 -1.82 -13.98
C PRO A 25 -5.75 -3.05 -13.81
N SER A 26 -5.60 -4.06 -14.67
CA SER A 26 -6.35 -5.32 -14.64
C SER A 26 -5.42 -6.52 -14.78
N GLY A 27 -5.85 -7.68 -14.30
CA GLY A 27 -5.12 -8.95 -14.35
C GLY A 27 -4.99 -9.55 -12.95
N PRO A 28 -4.64 -10.84 -12.81
CA PRO A 28 -4.87 -11.61 -11.59
C PRO A 28 -4.39 -10.91 -10.31
N VAL A 29 -3.14 -10.41 -10.30
CA VAL A 29 -2.57 -9.71 -9.14
C VAL A 29 -3.25 -8.37 -8.88
N ALA A 30 -3.54 -7.61 -9.94
CA ALA A 30 -4.24 -6.33 -9.79
C ALA A 30 -5.67 -6.52 -9.31
N ASP A 31 -6.31 -7.63 -9.69
CA ASP A 31 -7.68 -7.98 -9.36
C ASP A 31 -7.77 -8.38 -7.87
N VAL A 32 -6.83 -9.19 -7.38
CA VAL A 32 -6.68 -9.50 -5.94
C VAL A 32 -6.46 -8.23 -5.12
N GLY A 33 -5.56 -7.34 -5.56
CA GLY A 33 -5.31 -6.08 -4.86
C GLY A 33 -6.54 -5.16 -4.80
N ARG A 34 -7.33 -5.11 -5.88
CA ARG A 34 -8.60 -4.35 -5.91
C ARG A 34 -9.65 -4.93 -4.99
N ASP A 35 -9.83 -6.24 -5.04
CA ASP A 35 -10.77 -6.98 -4.20
C ASP A 35 -10.45 -6.80 -2.72
N LEU A 36 -9.18 -6.91 -2.33
CA LEU A 36 -8.76 -6.65 -0.96
C LEU A 36 -9.04 -5.19 -0.52
N LEU A 37 -8.74 -4.21 -1.37
CA LEU A 37 -9.06 -2.80 -1.08
C LEU A 37 -10.56 -2.60 -0.87
N LEU A 38 -11.38 -3.20 -1.73
CA LEU A 38 -12.83 -3.09 -1.67
C LEU A 38 -13.37 -3.67 -0.35
N ARG A 39 -12.89 -4.85 0.06
CA ARG A 39 -13.27 -5.45 1.34
C ARG A 39 -12.93 -4.58 2.55
N TYR A 40 -11.74 -3.96 2.57
CA TYR A 40 -11.39 -3.01 3.64
C TYR A 40 -12.33 -1.81 3.69
N MET A 41 -12.65 -1.28 2.52
CA MET A 41 -13.48 -0.10 2.39
C MET A 41 -14.92 -0.40 2.79
N GLN A 42 -15.46 -1.57 2.44
CA GLN A 42 -16.76 -2.05 2.89
C GLN A 42 -16.85 -2.18 4.42
N ILE A 43 -15.84 -2.75 5.08
CA ILE A 43 -15.79 -2.85 6.56
C ILE A 43 -15.78 -1.46 7.23
N ARG A 44 -15.31 -0.43 6.52
CA ARG A 44 -15.25 0.96 6.98
C ARG A 44 -16.43 1.81 6.48
N ASP A 45 -17.48 1.17 5.95
CA ASP A 45 -18.70 1.78 5.40
C ASP A 45 -18.44 2.76 4.23
N PHE A 46 -17.36 2.55 3.46
CA PHE A 46 -17.13 3.26 2.21
C PHE A 46 -17.86 2.58 1.05
N SER A 47 -18.44 3.39 0.16
CA SER A 47 -19.04 2.91 -1.10
C SER A 47 -17.96 2.57 -2.13
N GLU A 48 -18.30 1.72 -3.10
CA GLU A 48 -17.43 1.42 -4.25
C GLU A 48 -17.05 2.69 -5.02
N ASP A 49 -18.00 3.60 -5.22
CA ASP A 49 -17.77 4.92 -5.83
C ASP A 49 -16.75 5.77 -5.06
N GLY A 50 -16.71 5.61 -3.74
CA GLY A 50 -15.72 6.23 -2.86
C GLY A 50 -14.31 5.69 -3.13
N VAL A 51 -14.19 4.38 -3.35
CA VAL A 51 -12.93 3.71 -3.72
C VAL A 51 -12.47 4.15 -5.11
N ASP A 52 -13.37 4.19 -6.08
CA ASP A 52 -13.05 4.66 -7.44
C ASP A 52 -12.61 6.12 -7.45
N SER A 53 -13.25 6.95 -6.62
CA SER A 53 -12.85 8.34 -6.41
C SER A 53 -11.43 8.49 -5.85
N LEU A 54 -10.99 7.58 -4.97
CA LEU A 54 -9.62 7.56 -4.43
C LEU A 54 -8.57 7.23 -5.51
N LEU A 55 -8.97 6.44 -6.51
CA LEU A 55 -8.09 5.99 -7.60
C LEU A 55 -8.10 6.99 -8.77
N LYS A 56 -9.17 7.77 -8.91
CA LYS A 56 -9.33 8.77 -9.95
C LYS A 56 -8.25 9.85 -9.86
N GLY A 57 -7.66 10.19 -11.01
CA GLY A 57 -6.58 11.18 -11.10
C GLY A 57 -5.21 10.69 -10.64
N GLN A 58 -5.08 9.48 -10.09
CA GLN A 58 -3.79 8.86 -9.82
C GLN A 58 -3.15 8.36 -11.13
N ARG A 59 -1.81 8.40 -11.21
CA ARG A 59 -1.08 7.83 -12.36
C ARG A 59 -1.31 6.31 -12.40
N PHE A 60 -1.60 5.76 -13.58
CA PHE A 60 -1.82 4.31 -13.78
C PHE A 60 -0.74 3.45 -13.13
N ASN A 61 0.54 3.79 -13.30
CA ASN A 61 1.66 3.05 -12.71
C ASN A 61 1.67 3.08 -11.17
N LYS A 62 1.18 4.17 -10.57
CA LYS A 62 1.02 4.25 -9.12
C LYS A 62 -0.09 3.31 -8.67
N VAL A 63 -1.28 3.41 -9.27
CA VAL A 63 -2.42 2.51 -8.97
C VAL A 63 -2.03 1.05 -9.14
N LYS A 64 -1.31 0.74 -10.22
CA LYS A 64 -0.79 -0.61 -10.48
C LYS A 64 0.08 -1.08 -9.33
N ARG A 65 1.14 -0.33 -9.00
CA ARG A 65 2.03 -0.67 -7.87
C ARG A 65 1.25 -0.82 -6.56
N ASP A 66 0.22 -0.01 -6.39
CA ASP A 66 -0.57 -0.03 -5.18
C ASP A 66 -1.37 -1.35 -5.05
N PHE A 67 -1.99 -1.82 -6.14
CA PHE A 67 -2.63 -3.14 -6.16
C PHE A 67 -1.65 -4.30 -6.01
N TYR A 68 -0.46 -4.22 -6.62
CA TYR A 68 0.56 -5.25 -6.42
C TYR A 68 0.98 -5.38 -4.94
N SER A 69 1.07 -4.26 -4.22
CA SER A 69 1.43 -4.29 -2.81
C SER A 69 0.29 -4.84 -1.94
N LEU A 70 -0.97 -4.58 -2.31
CA LEU A 70 -2.14 -5.17 -1.66
C LEU A 70 -2.26 -6.68 -1.92
N ALA A 71 -1.87 -7.17 -3.09
CA ALA A 71 -1.79 -8.60 -3.35
C ALA A 71 -0.78 -9.29 -2.43
N LEU A 72 0.39 -8.68 -2.18
CA LEU A 72 1.35 -9.21 -1.20
C LEU A 72 0.77 -9.24 0.22
N LEU A 73 -0.02 -8.24 0.59
CA LEU A 73 -0.73 -8.27 1.87
C LEU A 73 -1.72 -9.45 1.90
N GLN A 74 -2.46 -9.69 0.82
CA GLN A 74 -3.36 -10.84 0.73
C GLN A 74 -2.61 -12.18 0.85
N ASP A 75 -1.49 -12.34 0.14
CA ASP A 75 -0.67 -13.57 0.21
C ASP A 75 -0.22 -13.85 1.65
N TRP A 76 0.19 -12.81 2.38
CA TRP A 76 0.56 -12.95 3.80
C TRP A 76 -0.63 -13.33 4.67
N LEU A 77 -1.80 -12.71 4.48
CA LEU A 77 -3.03 -13.05 5.21
C LEU A 77 -3.42 -14.51 4.98
N ASP A 78 -3.35 -14.98 3.73
CA ASP A 78 -3.72 -16.35 3.36
C ASP A 78 -2.75 -17.39 3.96
N ILE A 79 -1.44 -17.11 3.93
CA ILE A 79 -0.41 -17.99 4.48
C ILE A 79 -0.50 -18.07 6.01
N GLU A 80 -0.62 -16.92 6.68
CA GLU A 80 -0.74 -16.84 8.14
C GLU A 80 -2.16 -17.19 8.62
N ARG A 81 -3.10 -17.43 7.69
CA ARG A 81 -4.52 -17.73 7.95
C ARG A 81 -5.21 -16.66 8.80
N ILE A 82 -4.84 -15.40 8.57
CA ILE A 82 -5.39 -14.24 9.27
C ILE A 82 -6.58 -13.71 8.46
N THR A 83 -7.73 -13.61 9.09
CA THR A 83 -8.90 -12.97 8.47
C THR A 83 -8.72 -11.46 8.40
N ILE A 84 -9.43 -10.80 7.48
CA ILE A 84 -9.41 -9.34 7.36
C ILE A 84 -9.89 -8.66 8.65
N GLU A 85 -10.88 -9.23 9.33
CA GLU A 85 -11.38 -8.72 10.61
C GLU A 85 -10.34 -8.81 11.73
N GLU A 86 -9.61 -9.92 11.81
CA GLU A 86 -8.51 -10.08 12.77
C GLU A 86 -7.37 -9.13 12.46
N MET A 87 -7.05 -8.95 11.17
CA MET A 87 -6.05 -7.97 10.75
C MET A 87 -6.48 -6.56 11.15
N MET A 88 -7.73 -6.17 10.91
CA MET A 88 -8.27 -4.85 11.27
C MET A 88 -8.21 -4.52 12.77
N LYS A 89 -8.13 -5.55 13.63
CA LYS A 89 -7.94 -5.38 15.09
C LYS A 89 -6.47 -5.18 15.49
N ARG A 90 -5.52 -5.49 14.60
CA ARG A 90 -4.08 -5.29 14.82
C ARG A 90 -3.67 -3.86 14.53
N ASP A 91 -2.59 -3.45 15.17
CA ASP A 91 -1.93 -2.19 14.90
C ASP A 91 -1.36 -2.18 13.47
N ALA A 92 -1.63 -1.11 12.73
CA ALA A 92 -1.24 -0.97 11.32
C ALA A 92 0.29 -0.96 11.12
N GLU A 93 1.08 -0.51 12.10
CA GLU A 93 2.54 -0.58 12.04
C GLU A 93 3.05 -1.99 12.23
N VAL A 94 2.38 -2.78 13.09
CA VAL A 94 2.69 -4.20 13.29
C VAL A 94 2.43 -4.98 12.00
N ILE A 95 1.27 -4.79 11.37
CA ILE A 95 0.95 -5.42 10.07
C ILE A 95 1.98 -5.04 9.01
N LEU A 96 2.30 -3.74 8.89
CA LEU A 96 3.29 -3.27 7.93
C LEU A 96 4.66 -3.93 8.16
N THR A 97 5.06 -4.10 9.42
CA THR A 97 6.35 -4.70 9.76
C THR A 97 6.37 -6.20 9.47
N GLU A 98 5.32 -6.93 9.84
CA GLU A 98 5.20 -8.38 9.62
C GLU A 98 5.17 -8.72 8.13
N VAL A 99 4.35 -8.02 7.35
CA VAL A 99 4.23 -8.24 5.89
C VAL A 99 5.57 -7.98 5.19
N ILE A 100 6.26 -6.89 5.52
CA ILE A 100 7.54 -6.56 4.91
C ILE A 100 8.64 -7.54 5.34
N ALA A 101 8.67 -7.95 6.60
CA ALA A 101 9.64 -8.93 7.10
C ALA A 101 9.42 -10.30 6.43
N PHE A 102 8.17 -10.74 6.31
CA PHE A 102 7.80 -11.98 5.63
C PHE A 102 8.28 -11.99 4.18
N HIS A 103 7.94 -10.94 3.41
CA HIS A 103 8.31 -10.85 2.00
C HIS A 103 9.80 -10.64 1.77
N THR A 104 10.51 -9.96 2.68
CA THR A 104 11.96 -9.81 2.56
C THR A 104 12.69 -11.14 2.74
N ARG A 105 12.17 -12.04 3.60
CA ARG A 105 12.71 -13.40 3.79
C ARG A 105 12.42 -14.31 2.60
N GLN A 106 11.29 -14.10 1.93
CA GLN A 106 10.81 -14.87 0.77
C GLN A 106 11.45 -14.48 -0.57
N ASN A 107 12.62 -13.85 -0.58
CA ASN A 107 13.43 -13.60 -1.79
C ASN A 107 13.04 -12.34 -2.60
N ASN A 108 13.02 -11.16 -1.95
CA ASN A 108 12.78 -9.87 -2.61
C ASN A 108 13.99 -8.91 -2.51
N SER A 109 14.25 -8.19 -3.60
CA SER A 109 15.23 -7.09 -3.62
C SER A 109 14.90 -6.03 -2.57
N VAL A 110 15.93 -5.50 -1.87
CA VAL A 110 15.79 -4.40 -0.89
C VAL A 110 15.04 -3.20 -1.48
N ALA A 111 15.23 -2.92 -2.77
CA ALA A 111 14.53 -1.84 -3.46
C ALA A 111 13.02 -2.12 -3.61
N SER A 112 12.64 -3.38 -3.88
CA SER A 112 11.24 -3.81 -3.95
C SER A 112 10.58 -3.73 -2.56
N ALA A 113 11.23 -4.23 -1.51
CA ALA A 113 10.72 -4.13 -0.14
C ALA A 113 10.47 -2.67 0.28
N LYS A 114 11.39 -1.76 -0.06
CA LYS A 114 11.20 -0.31 0.18
C LYS A 114 10.00 0.25 -0.58
N SER A 115 9.80 -0.17 -1.83
CA SER A 115 8.67 0.25 -2.66
C SER A 115 7.33 -0.21 -2.08
N HIS A 116 7.24 -1.49 -1.71
CA HIS A 116 6.05 -2.07 -1.09
C HIS A 116 5.76 -1.46 0.28
N LYS A 117 6.79 -1.21 1.09
CA LYS A 117 6.63 -0.52 2.37
C LYS A 117 5.96 0.84 2.18
N ALA A 118 6.49 1.69 1.31
CA ALA A 118 5.93 3.02 1.06
C ALA A 118 4.46 2.97 0.57
N CYS A 119 4.15 1.97 -0.27
CA CYS A 119 2.80 1.75 -0.74
C CYS A 119 1.85 1.32 0.39
N LEU A 120 2.21 0.24 1.10
CA LEU A 120 1.39 -0.31 2.19
C LEU A 120 1.20 0.71 3.31
N THR A 121 2.21 1.51 3.64
CA THR A 121 2.07 2.64 4.58
C THR A 121 0.97 3.60 4.13
N THR A 122 0.91 3.95 2.84
CA THR A 122 -0.13 4.86 2.33
C THR A 122 -1.50 4.21 2.41
N MET A 123 -1.63 2.96 1.96
CA MET A 123 -2.91 2.24 1.94
C MET A 123 -3.45 1.97 3.33
N LEU A 124 -2.62 1.47 4.25
CA LEU A 124 -3.01 1.25 5.63
C LEU A 124 -3.33 2.57 6.33
N SER A 125 -2.65 3.68 6.02
CA SER A 125 -3.01 4.99 6.58
C SER A 125 -4.43 5.41 6.18
N LEU A 126 -4.79 5.20 4.90
CA LEU A 126 -6.13 5.46 4.38
C LEU A 126 -7.16 4.55 5.05
N ILE A 127 -6.86 3.26 5.17
CA ILE A 127 -7.77 2.24 5.74
C ILE A 127 -8.00 2.47 7.22
N TYR A 128 -6.96 2.80 7.99
CA TYR A 128 -7.07 2.97 9.44
C TYR A 128 -7.51 4.40 9.85
N LYS A 129 -7.53 5.37 8.92
CA LYS A 129 -7.65 6.81 9.20
C LYS A 129 -6.54 7.32 10.13
N GLU A 130 -5.32 6.78 9.98
CA GLU A 130 -4.16 7.15 10.80
C GLU A 130 -2.99 7.55 9.91
N ASN A 131 -2.25 8.61 10.24
CA ASN A 131 -1.01 8.95 9.52
C ASN A 131 0.14 8.03 9.98
N LEU A 132 0.39 6.93 9.27
CA LEU A 132 1.50 6.02 9.58
C LEU A 132 2.88 6.66 9.33
N THR A 133 2.94 7.72 8.53
CA THR A 133 4.17 8.48 8.25
C THR A 133 4.67 9.30 9.44
N SER A 134 3.79 9.67 10.38
CA SER A 134 4.13 10.46 11.59
C SER A 134 4.15 9.63 12.87
N SER A 135 3.87 8.33 12.78
CA SER A 135 3.31 7.56 13.90
C SER A 135 4.34 6.83 14.75
N THR A 136 5.44 6.33 14.18
CA THR A 136 6.21 5.30 14.91
C THR A 136 6.89 5.84 16.16
N THR A 137 7.58 6.98 16.07
CA THR A 137 8.27 7.54 17.25
C THR A 137 7.29 8.29 18.16
N SER A 138 6.40 9.12 17.60
CA SER A 138 5.52 9.98 18.39
C SER A 138 4.36 9.21 19.06
N LYS A 139 3.76 8.19 18.43
CA LYS A 139 2.69 7.40 19.08
C LYS A 139 3.23 6.48 20.15
N LEU A 140 4.37 5.82 19.95
CA LEU A 140 5.00 5.00 21.00
C LEU A 140 5.40 5.86 22.21
N ILE A 141 5.95 7.05 21.98
CA ILE A 141 6.26 8.01 23.05
C ILE A 141 4.99 8.48 23.76
N ASN A 142 3.95 8.89 23.03
CA ASN A 142 2.71 9.36 23.66
C ASN A 142 1.98 8.25 24.43
N LYS A 143 2.02 7.01 23.93
CA LYS A 143 1.45 5.83 24.61
C LYS A 143 2.28 5.46 25.84
N ALA A 144 3.60 5.51 25.75
CA ALA A 144 4.49 5.33 26.89
C ALA A 144 4.28 6.41 27.95
N LEU A 145 4.10 7.67 27.55
CA LEU A 145 3.80 8.80 28.43
C LEU A 145 2.42 8.69 29.09
N ALA A 146 1.39 8.28 28.35
CA ALA A 146 0.04 8.08 28.89
C ALA A 146 -0.02 6.90 29.89
N ASN A 147 0.72 5.82 29.60
CA ASN A 147 0.80 4.64 30.46
C ASN A 147 1.75 4.84 31.65
N ALA A 148 2.73 5.72 31.52
CA ALA A 148 3.49 6.26 32.64
C ALA A 148 2.60 7.27 33.39
N THR A 149 1.52 6.80 34.01
CA THR A 149 0.80 7.61 34.99
C THR A 149 1.79 7.91 36.11
N ILE A 150 2.49 9.05 36.02
CA ILE A 150 3.33 9.56 37.10
C ILE A 150 2.35 9.83 38.23
N PRO A 151 2.35 9.06 39.33
CA PRO A 151 1.52 9.40 40.46
C PRO A 151 2.07 10.74 40.93
N HIS A 152 1.23 11.78 40.88
CA HIS A 152 1.59 13.09 41.40
C HIS A 152 1.59 13.05 42.94
N ARG A 153 2.41 12.17 43.52
CA ARG A 153 2.89 12.31 44.88
C ARG A 153 4.07 13.26 44.77
N ARG A 154 3.90 14.53 45.13
CA ARG A 154 4.91 15.33 45.88
C ARG A 154 4.56 16.81 46.09
N TYR A 155 3.30 17.23 46.01
CA TYR A 155 2.89 18.50 46.66
C TYR A 155 1.48 18.37 47.26
N GLN A 156 1.39 17.73 48.42
CA GLN A 156 0.21 17.75 49.30
C GLN A 156 0.57 18.01 50.77
N ASN A 157 1.68 18.71 51.02
CA ASN A 157 2.03 19.37 52.29
C ASN A 157 3.06 20.43 51.87
N ILE A 158 2.93 21.72 52.18
CA ILE A 158 2.54 22.39 53.43
C ILE A 158 1.79 23.67 53.08
#